data_AF-A0A1G2ZXZ4-F1
#
_entry.id   AF-A0A1G2ZXZ4-F1
#
_cell.length_a   1.000
_cell.length_b   1.000
_cell.length_c   1.000
_cell.angle_alpha   90.00
_cell.angle_beta   90.00
_cell.angle_gamma   90.00
#
_symmetry.space_group_name_H-M   'P 1'
#
loop_
_entity.id
_entity.type
_entity.pdbx_description
1 polymer ?
#
loop_
_entity_poly.entity_id
_entity_poly.type
_entity_poly.pdbx_seq_one_letter_code
_entity_poly.pdbx_strand_id
1 'polypeptide(L)' 'MDRPTEIPPEWLEEFEAAARRPLPLRFRYAFIHTYKPVLDDASYRAFDTMEDYRRWCEENLPDWLGYGRV' A
#
# COMPACT_ATOMS: atom_id res chain seq x y z
N MET A 1 12.79 -4.06 21.56
CA MET A 1 12.70 -4.22 20.11
C MET A 1 12.32 -5.65 19.85
N ASP A 2 11.09 -5.88 19.41
CA ASP A 2 10.64 -7.20 18.99
C ASP A 2 11.39 -7.57 17.71
N ARG A 3 11.95 -8.79 17.63
CA ARG A 3 12.59 -9.26 16.39
C ARG A 3 11.47 -9.49 15.37
N PRO A 4 11.70 -9.23 14.06
CA PRO A 4 10.73 -9.68 13.07
C PRO A 4 10.55 -11.18 13.25
N THR A 5 9.30 -11.59 13.49
CA THR A 5 8.87 -12.98 13.45
C THR A 5 9.36 -13.58 12.13
N GLU A 6 9.89 -14.80 12.21
CA GLU A 6 10.37 -15.52 11.03
C GLU A 6 9.26 -15.59 9.98
N ILE A 7 9.58 -15.27 8.72
CA ILE A 7 8.59 -15.28 7.63
C ILE A 7 8.08 -16.71 7.49
N PRO A 8 6.76 -16.95 7.53
CA PRO A 8 6.22 -18.30 7.39
C PRO A 8 6.72 -18.97 6.10
N PRO A 9 7.21 -20.22 6.16
CA PRO A 9 7.75 -20.92 4.98
C PRO A 9 6.78 -20.95 3.80
N GLU A 10 5.49 -21.09 4.06
CA GLU A 10 4.43 -21.08 3.06
C GLU A 10 4.40 -19.76 2.25
N TRP A 11 4.66 -18.63 2.90
CA TRP A 11 4.69 -17.32 2.21
C TRP A 11 5.92 -17.19 1.32
N LEU A 12 7.06 -17.76 1.75
CA LEU A 12 8.27 -17.81 0.92
C LEU A 12 8.05 -18.71 -0.30
N GLU A 13 7.41 -19.87 -0.13
CA GLU A 13 7.09 -20.77 -1.24
C GLU A 13 6.16 -20.12 -2.27
N GLU A 14 5.13 -19.40 -1.81
CA GLU A 14 4.22 -18.65 -2.68
C GLU A 14 4.95 -17.52 -3.44
N PHE A 15 5.83 -16.80 -2.75
CA PHE A 15 6.64 -15.74 -3.36
C PHE A 15 7.54 -16.30 -4.47
N GLU A 16 8.27 -17.38 -4.19
CA GLU A 16 9.13 -18.05 -5.17
C GLU A 16 8.32 -18.62 -6.36
N ALA A 17 7.14 -19.19 -6.11
CA ALA A 17 6.23 -19.64 -7.16
C ALA A 17 5.76 -18.49 -8.06
N ALA A 18 5.44 -17.32 -7.49
CA ALA A 18 5.07 -16.14 -8.24
C ALA A 18 6.25 -15.57 -9.05
N ALA A 19 7.46 -15.57 -8.48
CA ALA A 19 8.68 -15.08 -9.13
C ALA A 19 9.06 -15.89 -10.39
N ARG A 20 8.82 -17.20 -10.38
CA ARG A 20 9.06 -18.12 -11.52
C ARG A 20 8.09 -17.97 -12.69
N ARG A 21 7.02 -17.17 -12.57
CA ARG A 21 6.03 -16.99 -13.64
C ARG A 21 6.70 -16.37 -14.89
N PRO A 22 6.37 -16.82 -16.11
CA PRO A 22 6.88 -16.23 -17.34
C PRO A 22 6.60 -14.72 -17.40
N LEU A 23 7.52 -13.95 -17.99
CA LEU A 23 7.40 -12.50 -18.10
C LEU A 23 6.07 -12.02 -18.69
N PRO A 24 5.50 -12.64 -19.75
CA PRO A 24 4.18 -12.25 -20.26
C PRO A 24 3.05 -12.42 -19.23
N LEU A 25 3.13 -13.46 -18.39
CA LEU A 25 2.15 -13.71 -17.33
C LEU A 25 2.29 -12.68 -16.21
N ARG A 26 3.52 -12.32 -15.86
CA ARG A 26 3.80 -11.24 -14.91
C ARG A 26 3.22 -9.93 -15.41
N PHE A 27 3.50 -9.51 -16.65
CA PHE A 27 2.93 -8.27 -17.20
C PHE A 27 1.40 -8.28 -17.26
N ARG A 28 0.78 -9.42 -17.60
CA ARG A 28 -0.69 -9.55 -17.63
C ARG A 28 -1.33 -9.25 -16.27
N TYR A 29 -0.68 -9.60 -15.17
CA TYR A 29 -1.24 -9.49 -13.82
C TYR A 29 -0.51 -8.50 -12.90
N ALA A 30 0.56 -7.86 -13.37
CA ALA A 30 1.36 -6.92 -12.57
C ALA A 30 0.68 -5.57 -12.37
N PHE A 31 -0.23 -5.20 -13.26
CA PHE A 31 -0.94 -3.94 -13.18
C PHE A 31 -2.28 -4.18 -12.49
N ILE A 32 -2.32 -3.82 -11.21
CA ILE A 32 -3.57 -3.60 -10.49
C ILE A 32 -3.78 -2.10 -10.40
N HIS A 33 -5.02 -1.66 -10.59
CA HIS A 33 -5.40 -0.30 -10.25
C HIS A 33 -5.58 -0.24 -8.73
N THR A 34 -4.54 0.14 -8.02
CA THR A 34 -4.66 0.56 -6.63
C THR A 34 -5.04 2.03 -6.63
N TYR A 35 -6.24 2.35 -6.13
CA TYR A 35 -6.64 3.74 -5.95
C TYR A 35 -5.64 4.47 -5.04
N LYS A 36 -5.15 5.62 -5.50
CA LYS A 36 -4.19 6.49 -4.85
C LYS A 36 -4.92 7.79 -4.48
N PRO A 37 -5.46 7.89 -3.26
CA PRO A 37 -6.14 9.09 -2.80
C PRO A 37 -5.31 10.35 -3.06
N VAL A 38 -5.98 11.45 -3.39
CA VAL A 38 -5.40 12.69 -3.91
C VAL A 38 -4.87 12.55 -5.33
N LEU A 39 -3.95 11.62 -5.62
CA LEU A 39 -3.32 11.51 -6.95
C LEU A 39 -4.32 11.13 -8.05
N ASP A 40 -5.32 10.34 -7.71
CA ASP A 40 -6.39 9.96 -8.65
C ASP A 40 -7.55 10.96 -8.65
N ASP A 41 -7.63 11.86 -7.65
CA ASP A 41 -8.76 12.78 -7.46
C ASP A 41 -8.45 14.23 -7.84
N ALA A 42 -7.17 14.63 -7.77
CA ALA A 42 -6.73 16.02 -7.89
C ALA A 42 -5.25 16.10 -8.31
N SER A 43 -4.81 17.27 -8.80
CA SER A 43 -3.40 17.47 -9.17
C SER A 43 -2.46 17.51 -7.97
N TYR A 44 -2.92 18.08 -6.85
CA TYR A 44 -2.19 18.11 -5.58
C TYR A 44 -3.14 18.44 -4.43
N ARG A 45 -2.70 18.18 -3.19
CA ARG A 45 -3.32 18.67 -1.96
C ARG A 45 -2.23 19.10 -1.00
N ALA A 46 -2.44 20.23 -0.32
CA ALA A 46 -1.56 20.77 0.71
C ALA A 46 -2.39 21.15 1.93
N PHE A 47 -1.75 21.18 3.10
CA PHE A 47 -2.37 21.53 4.37
C PHE A 47 -1.52 22.61 5.05
N ASP A 48 -2.18 23.56 5.72
CA ASP A 48 -1.50 24.63 6.45
C ASP A 48 -0.84 24.11 7.74
N THR A 49 -1.39 23.04 8.32
CA THR A 49 -0.85 22.40 9.52
C THR A 49 -0.84 20.87 9.43
N MET A 50 0.02 20.26 10.25
CA MET A 50 0.03 18.80 10.41
C MET A 50 -1.25 18.25 11.05
N GLU A 51 -1.96 19.06 11.84
CA GLU A 51 -3.24 18.65 12.44
C GLU A 51 -4.34 18.57 11.38
N ASP A 52 -4.38 19.53 10.45
CA ASP A 52 -5.32 19.51 9.32
C ASP A 52 -5.07 18.31 8.39
N TYR A 53 -3.80 17.98 8.16
CA TYR A 53 -3.42 16.77 7.43
C TYR A 53 -3.95 15.50 8.12
N ARG A 54 -3.70 15.34 9.42
CA ARG A 54 -4.13 14.14 10.17
C ARG A 54 -5.64 13.99 10.19
N ARG A 55 -6.36 15.08 10.49
CA ARG A 55 -7.83 15.08 10.48
C ARG A 55 -8.38 14.69 9.12
N TRP A 56 -7.81 15.22 8.04
CA TRP A 56 -8.22 14.84 6.69
C TRP A 56 -7.95 13.35 6.41
N CYS A 57 -6.79 12.82 6.81
CA CYS A 57 -6.49 11.40 6.67
C CYS A 57 -7.50 10.51 7.41
N GLU A 58 -7.86 10.85 8.65
CA GLU A 58 -8.83 10.11 9.47
C GLU A 58 -10.25 10.15 8.87
N GLU A 59 -10.65 11.27 8.26
CA GLU A 59 -12.00 11.45 7.69
C GLU A 59 -12.16 10.87 6.27
N ASN A 60 -11.07 10.81 5.48
CA ASN A 60 -11.16 10.58 4.03
C ASN A 60 -10.39 9.35 3.55
N LEU A 61 -9.44 8.82 4.32
CA LEU A 61 -8.62 7.68 3.92
C LEU A 61 -9.03 6.42 4.67
N PRO A 62 -9.04 5.26 4.00
CA PRO A 62 -9.18 3.99 4.69
C PRO A 62 -8.04 3.72 5.68
N ASP A 63 -8.38 3.15 6.84
CA ASP A 63 -7.43 2.83 7.92
C ASP A 63 -6.25 1.96 7.47
N TRP A 64 -6.50 1.03 6.54
CA TRP A 64 -5.48 0.09 6.04
C TRP A 64 -4.35 0.78 5.25
N LEU A 65 -4.51 2.04 4.87
CA LEU A 65 -3.44 2.83 4.27
C LEU A 65 -2.42 3.35 5.30
N GLY A 66 -2.75 3.36 6.59
CA GLY A 66 -1.81 3.68 7.67
C GLY A 66 -1.45 5.16 7.82
N TYR A 67 -2.22 6.08 7.22
CA TYR A 67 -2.02 7.53 7.36
C TYR A 67 -2.71 8.14 8.60
N GLY A 68 -3.65 7.42 9.21
CA GLY A 68 -4.29 7.80 10.47
C GLY A 68 -3.36 7.66 11.67
N ARG A 69 -3.81 8.10 12.85
CA ARG A 69 -3.07 7.90 14.10
C ARG A 69 -2.99 6.40 14.44
N VAL A 70 -1.81 5.98 14.90
CA VAL A 70 -1.53 4.64 15.46
C VAL A 70 -1.54 4.71 16.97
#